data_AF-A0A7W1FHZ4-F1
#
_entry.id   AF-A0A7W1FHZ4-F1
#
_cell.length_a   1.000
_cell.length_b   1.000
_cell.length_c   1.000
_cell.angle_alpha   90.00
_cell.angle_beta   90.00
_cell.angle_gamma   90.00
#
_symmetry.space_group_name_H-M   'P 1'
#
loop_
_entity.id
_entity.type
_entity.pdbx_description
1 polymer ?
#
loop_
_entity_poly.entity_id
_entity_poly.type
_entity_poly.pdbx_seq_one_letter_code
_entity_poly.pdbx_strand_id
1 'polypeptide(L)'
;MRSYRLLVTSLLFVGGLAAVDPIQHAPVHDKPWKETFGMTLQGKERTYVVYQDNSYLLAQPEDLSDPGFLHDKDVVVAAKLGRVANGVVSFYNMPKVVASGPMELWRTRIDGDNLYVFGRFTVANNVQRFAISAAETAPSDQQIIDKKIAGIPAENFDARLAAANWAREMGMVQGNREFWLVAADNIISQVVDDVVAKAEAGKDVALILKAMGWCQDLLRDIPRAARIGSAAWIRQVGGAGAEDVAKYMRRWDLEFYGGQWRPRGEALGQEFQDRFAAIGWRDAEGYYKLGRWADANAEVLPRSRELSYRAYQAGFRADNNHNGIRRELGMEPAKAGSGAGSLQGEFKDTLSGISIPTPPGWNRADPIGGDATWIDPTSDTAYITAKILRNQTDLNDFAGIWASQVSSAQGKADFMSIAEEKLTLAKGQAKILRYSYREGRYQRMAALVVAVNPAANSALRLDANGADTEAEAVTNQLNALFSQVIIPDASSLPGAKSDGDSKKPGTAPTPVPVPQAEPQGDAAN
;
A
#
# COMPACT_ATOMS: atom_id res chain seq x y z
N MET A 1 -18.40 -14.48 -17.57
CA MET A 1 -18.64 -13.11 -17.08
C MET A 1 -17.30 -12.39 -17.03
N ARG A 2 -17.15 -11.31 -17.81
CA ARG A 2 -15.93 -10.48 -17.86
C ARG A 2 -15.85 -9.64 -16.58
N SER A 3 -14.72 -9.68 -15.89
CA SER A 3 -14.38 -8.71 -14.85
C SER A 3 -13.04 -8.08 -15.22
N TYR A 4 -13.08 -6.79 -15.55
CA TYR A 4 -11.91 -5.95 -15.74
C TYR A 4 -11.31 -5.61 -14.38
N ARG A 5 -10.03 -5.91 -14.18
CA ARG A 5 -9.21 -5.27 -13.14
C ARG A 5 -8.13 -4.46 -13.85
N LEU A 6 -8.25 -3.15 -13.78
CA LEU A 6 -7.21 -2.19 -14.12
C LEU A 6 -6.04 -2.37 -13.16
N LEU A 7 -4.89 -2.76 -13.69
CA LEU A 7 -3.61 -2.83 -13.00
C LEU A 7 -2.81 -1.64 -13.52
N VAL A 8 -2.66 -0.62 -12.68
CA VAL A 8 -1.78 0.53 -12.94
C VAL A 8 -0.37 0.08 -12.61
N THR A 9 0.38 -0.27 -13.65
CA THR A 9 1.78 -0.69 -13.54
C THR A 9 2.67 0.55 -13.54
N SER A 10 3.18 0.92 -12.38
CA SER A 10 4.29 1.86 -12.22
C SER A 10 5.58 1.19 -12.69
N LEU A 11 6.05 1.53 -13.89
CA LEU A 11 7.34 1.09 -14.41
C LEU A 11 8.44 2.09 -14.02
N LEU A 12 9.10 1.79 -12.91
CA LEU A 12 10.49 2.16 -12.65
C LEU A 12 11.38 1.34 -13.59
N PHE A 13 12.11 1.99 -14.48
CA PHE A 13 13.26 1.39 -15.17
C PHE A 13 14.50 2.23 -14.91
N VAL A 14 15.43 1.64 -14.15
CA VAL A 14 16.84 2.03 -14.11
C VAL A 14 17.63 0.88 -14.72
N GLY A 15 18.41 1.19 -15.76
CA GLY A 15 19.65 0.48 -16.09
C GLY A 15 19.56 -0.77 -16.96
N GLY A 16 19.69 -0.60 -18.27
CA GLY A 16 20.04 -1.66 -19.22
C GLY A 16 20.79 -1.09 -20.41
N LEU A 17 22.12 -1.20 -20.39
CA LEU A 17 23.03 -0.88 -21.48
C LEU A 17 22.67 -1.66 -22.75
N ALA A 18 22.23 -0.96 -23.79
CA ALA A 18 22.31 -1.43 -25.17
C ALA A 18 22.50 -0.22 -26.09
N ALA A 19 23.67 -0.15 -26.70
CA ALA A 19 24.00 0.82 -27.74
C ALA A 19 23.11 0.60 -28.97
N VAL A 20 22.42 1.65 -29.39
CA VAL A 20 21.92 1.83 -30.76
C VAL A 20 22.17 3.30 -31.10
N ASP A 21 22.73 3.52 -32.29
CA ASP A 21 23.49 4.69 -32.73
C ASP A 21 22.94 6.07 -32.36
N PRO A 22 23.83 7.06 -32.10
CA PRO A 22 23.43 8.44 -32.00
C PRO A 22 22.95 8.90 -33.38
N ILE A 23 21.66 9.21 -33.49
CA ILE A 23 21.20 10.13 -34.53
C ILE A 23 22.08 11.36 -34.37
N GLN A 24 22.93 11.59 -35.37
CA GLN A 24 23.89 12.67 -35.43
C GLN A 24 23.22 13.95 -34.94
N HIS A 25 23.67 14.46 -33.80
CA HIS A 25 23.34 15.80 -33.35
C HIS A 25 23.87 16.76 -34.42
N ALA A 26 22.98 17.17 -35.33
CA ALA A 26 23.22 18.35 -36.15
C ALA A 26 23.56 19.50 -35.19
N PRO A 27 24.54 20.36 -35.53
CA PRO A 27 24.98 21.42 -34.66
C PRO A 27 23.78 22.29 -34.28
N VAL A 28 23.43 22.28 -33.00
CA VAL A 28 22.32 23.08 -32.46
C VAL A 28 22.80 24.52 -32.44
N HIS A 29 22.61 25.23 -33.55
CA HIS A 29 22.53 26.68 -33.47
C HIS A 29 21.33 26.99 -32.56
N ASP A 30 21.61 27.56 -31.39
CA ASP A 30 20.63 27.90 -30.34
C ASP A 30 19.53 28.88 -30.87
N LYS A 31 19.75 29.45 -32.06
CA LYS A 31 18.88 30.39 -32.79
C LYS A 31 18.97 30.14 -34.31
N PRO A 32 17.87 30.31 -35.07
CA PRO A 32 17.83 30.00 -36.50
C PRO A 32 18.46 31.07 -37.42
N TRP A 33 18.85 32.24 -36.89
CA TRP A 33 19.47 33.32 -37.65
C TRP A 33 20.99 33.32 -37.54
N LYS A 34 21.66 33.79 -38.60
CA LYS A 34 23.12 33.73 -38.75
C LYS A 34 23.83 34.93 -38.13
N GLU A 35 23.19 36.09 -38.18
CA GLU A 35 23.80 37.37 -37.78
C GLU A 35 22.81 38.21 -36.97
N THR A 36 23.35 39.07 -36.12
CA THR A 36 22.58 40.05 -35.36
C THR A 36 23.30 41.39 -35.34
N PHE A 37 22.57 42.50 -35.47
CA PHE A 37 23.13 43.85 -35.35
C PHE A 37 22.19 44.79 -34.60
N GLY A 38 22.75 45.77 -33.90
CA GLY A 38 21.98 46.78 -33.16
C GLY A 38 21.72 48.03 -33.99
N MET A 39 20.54 48.64 -33.82
CA MET A 39 20.20 49.94 -34.42
C MET A 39 19.19 50.68 -33.53
N THR A 40 19.30 52.02 -33.47
CA THR A 40 18.28 52.86 -32.84
C THR A 40 17.12 53.08 -33.80
N LEU A 41 15.93 52.62 -33.42
CA LEU A 41 14.69 52.78 -34.19
C LEU A 41 13.70 53.62 -33.37
N GLN A 42 13.30 54.77 -33.91
CA GLN A 42 12.36 55.69 -33.24
C GLN A 42 12.74 56.00 -31.78
N GLY A 43 14.04 56.20 -31.52
CA GLY A 43 14.57 56.49 -30.19
C GLY A 43 14.75 55.28 -29.26
N LYS A 44 14.45 54.06 -29.73
CA LYS A 44 14.65 52.81 -28.97
C LYS A 44 15.81 52.02 -29.55
N GLU A 45 16.75 51.56 -28.72
CA GLU A 45 17.77 50.60 -29.16
C GLU A 45 17.14 49.24 -29.43
N ARG A 46 17.36 48.69 -30.62
CA ARG A 46 16.77 47.44 -31.07
C ARG A 46 17.77 46.56 -31.77
N THR A 47 17.50 45.26 -31.76
CA THR A 47 18.32 44.25 -32.41
C THR A 47 17.60 43.73 -33.65
N TYR A 48 18.32 43.68 -34.76
CA TYR A 48 17.91 43.00 -35.98
C TYR A 48 18.61 41.66 -36.09
N VAL A 49 17.94 40.71 -36.71
CA VAL A 49 18.46 39.36 -37.00
C VAL A 49 18.35 39.06 -38.49
N VAL A 50 19.33 38.33 -39.02
CA VAL A 50 19.34 37.93 -40.44
C VAL A 50 18.93 36.47 -40.58
N TYR A 51 17.79 36.23 -41.23
CA TYR A 51 17.23 34.90 -41.51
C TYR A 51 16.86 34.81 -42.99
N GLN A 52 17.34 33.77 -43.68
CA GLN A 52 17.14 33.57 -45.13
C GLN A 52 17.40 34.85 -45.96
N ASP A 53 18.54 35.49 -45.71
CA ASP A 53 19.00 36.73 -46.37
C ASP A 53 18.09 37.96 -46.18
N ASN A 54 17.09 37.88 -45.28
CA ASN A 54 16.21 38.97 -44.90
C ASN A 54 16.52 39.45 -43.47
N SER A 55 16.37 40.75 -43.24
CA SER A 55 16.56 41.37 -41.92
C SER A 55 15.23 41.54 -41.21
N TYR A 56 15.13 41.01 -40.00
CA TYR A 56 13.94 41.09 -39.16
C TYR A 56 14.27 41.81 -37.85
N LEU A 57 13.38 42.70 -37.42
CA LEU A 57 13.44 43.30 -36.10
C LEU A 57 13.07 42.25 -35.03
N LEU A 58 13.95 41.98 -34.06
CA LEU A 58 13.62 41.15 -32.91
C LEU A 58 12.71 41.92 -31.97
N ALA A 59 11.41 41.63 -32.04
CA ALA A 59 10.41 42.34 -31.26
C ALA A 59 10.51 41.97 -29.77
N GLN A 60 10.52 43.00 -28.91
CA GLN A 60 10.40 42.83 -27.46
C GLN A 60 8.92 42.83 -27.04
N PRO A 61 8.57 42.30 -25.85
CA PRO A 61 7.17 42.30 -25.37
C PRO A 61 6.51 43.69 -25.36
N GLU A 62 7.28 44.72 -25.04
CA GLU A 62 6.86 46.12 -25.08
C GLU A 62 6.53 46.64 -26.48
N ASP A 63 7.21 46.13 -27.51
CA ASP A 63 6.98 46.52 -28.91
C ASP A 63 5.65 45.95 -29.42
N LEU A 64 5.31 44.73 -29.00
CA LEU A 64 4.04 44.08 -29.37
C LEU A 64 2.81 44.86 -28.91
N SER A 65 2.96 45.70 -27.88
CA SER A 65 1.90 46.54 -27.34
C SER A 65 1.79 47.92 -28.01
N ASP A 66 2.67 48.22 -28.98
CA ASP A 66 2.73 49.49 -29.70
C ASP A 66 2.51 49.27 -31.21
N PRO A 67 1.25 49.25 -31.68
CA PRO A 67 0.94 49.00 -33.09
C PRO A 67 1.56 50.02 -34.04
N GLY A 68 1.75 51.27 -33.59
CA GLY A 68 2.37 52.33 -34.38
C GLY A 68 3.87 52.08 -34.57
N PHE A 69 4.54 51.64 -33.50
CA PHE A 69 5.93 51.22 -33.58
C PHE A 69 6.12 50.01 -34.51
N LEU A 70 5.20 49.05 -34.54
CA LEU A 70 5.34 47.85 -35.38
C LEU A 70 4.86 48.01 -36.83
N HIS A 71 4.11 49.06 -37.14
CA HIS A 71 3.56 49.27 -38.48
C HIS A 71 4.66 49.25 -39.56
N ASP A 72 4.41 48.47 -40.60
CA ASP A 72 5.25 48.28 -41.80
C ASP A 72 6.66 47.73 -41.54
N LYS A 73 6.84 46.97 -40.46
CA LYS A 73 8.12 46.35 -40.12
C LYS A 73 8.09 44.85 -40.30
N ASP A 74 9.18 44.33 -40.85
CA ASP A 74 9.50 42.92 -40.83
C ASP A 74 10.09 42.57 -39.47
N VAL A 75 9.48 41.62 -38.78
CA VAL A 75 9.76 41.28 -37.40
C VAL A 75 9.95 39.78 -37.23
N VAL A 76 10.67 39.43 -36.18
CA VAL A 76 10.65 38.09 -35.58
C VAL A 76 10.11 38.21 -34.16
N VAL A 77 9.20 37.32 -33.81
CA VAL A 77 8.56 37.26 -32.49
C VAL A 77 8.75 35.86 -31.90
N ALA A 78 9.12 35.77 -30.63
CA ALA A 78 9.01 34.53 -29.88
C ALA A 78 7.55 34.32 -29.49
N ALA A 79 6.89 33.36 -30.13
CA ALA A 79 5.45 33.15 -30.00
C ALA A 79 5.16 31.70 -29.60
N LYS A 80 4.14 31.51 -28.78
CA LYS A 80 3.63 30.18 -28.43
C LYS A 80 2.39 29.87 -29.23
N LEU A 81 2.50 28.87 -30.10
CA LEU A 81 1.45 28.49 -31.03
C LEU A 81 0.19 28.12 -30.25
N GLY A 82 -0.93 28.75 -30.61
CA GLY A 82 -2.26 28.34 -30.17
C GLY A 82 -3.02 27.67 -31.32
N ARG A 83 -4.32 27.91 -31.38
CA ARG A 83 -5.18 27.35 -32.42
C ARG A 83 -4.85 27.91 -33.80
N VAL A 84 -4.74 27.01 -34.78
CA VAL A 84 -4.70 27.31 -36.22
C VAL A 84 -6.03 26.93 -36.84
N ALA A 85 -6.70 27.87 -37.53
CA ALA A 85 -7.96 27.63 -38.21
C ALA A 85 -8.05 28.45 -39.50
N ASN A 86 -8.27 27.78 -40.64
CA ASN A 86 -8.49 28.41 -41.95
C ASN A 86 -7.41 29.46 -42.33
N GLY A 87 -6.14 29.17 -42.07
CA GLY A 87 -5.02 30.08 -42.35
C GLY A 87 -4.84 31.24 -41.36
N VAL A 88 -5.74 31.36 -40.37
CA VAL A 88 -5.61 32.27 -39.23
C VAL A 88 -4.98 31.53 -38.06
N VAL A 89 -4.01 32.16 -37.43
CA VAL A 89 -3.23 31.61 -36.32
C VAL A 89 -3.44 32.45 -35.08
N SER A 90 -3.58 31.80 -33.94
CA SER A 90 -3.56 32.44 -32.63
C SER A 90 -2.30 32.07 -31.88
N PHE A 91 -1.84 32.96 -31.00
CA PHE A 91 -0.69 32.73 -30.12
C PHE A 91 -1.09 33.08 -28.70
N TYR A 92 -0.64 32.29 -27.72
CA TYR A 92 -1.03 32.50 -26.32
C TYR A 92 -0.40 33.73 -25.68
N ASN A 93 0.84 34.06 -26.09
CA ASN A 93 1.67 35.09 -25.48
C ASN A 93 1.76 36.37 -26.34
N MET A 94 0.91 36.52 -27.36
CA MET A 94 0.84 37.74 -28.17
C MET A 94 -0.48 38.48 -27.92
N PRO A 95 -0.48 39.83 -27.99
CA PRO A 95 -1.72 40.60 -27.96
C PRO A 95 -2.65 40.21 -29.11
N LYS A 96 -3.93 40.59 -29.02
CA LYS A 96 -4.96 40.26 -30.03
C LYS A 96 -4.61 40.88 -31.39
N VAL A 97 -3.88 40.12 -32.19
CA VAL A 97 -3.46 40.43 -33.55
C VAL A 97 -4.10 39.41 -34.48
N VAL A 98 -4.55 39.85 -35.65
CA VAL A 98 -4.98 38.92 -36.70
C VAL A 98 -3.72 38.40 -37.40
N ALA A 99 -3.25 37.23 -36.98
CA ALA A 99 -2.09 36.59 -37.59
C ALA A 99 -2.51 35.58 -38.66
N SER A 100 -1.84 35.61 -39.80
CA SER A 100 -2.14 34.72 -40.93
C SER A 100 -0.87 34.31 -41.65
N GLY A 101 -0.81 33.06 -42.11
CA GLY A 101 0.32 32.56 -42.90
C GLY A 101 -0.06 31.32 -43.71
N PRO A 102 0.79 30.89 -44.66
CA PRO A 102 0.58 29.68 -45.45
C PRO A 102 0.33 28.45 -44.57
N MET A 103 -0.61 27.59 -44.97
CA MET A 103 -0.97 26.38 -44.19
C MET A 103 0.20 25.41 -44.06
N GLU A 104 1.13 25.42 -45.02
CA GLU A 104 2.34 24.61 -45.06
C GLU A 104 3.25 24.85 -43.84
N LEU A 105 3.28 26.07 -43.30
CA LEU A 105 4.09 26.42 -42.13
C LEU A 105 3.65 25.69 -40.86
N TRP A 106 2.38 25.31 -40.79
CA TRP A 106 1.74 24.80 -39.57
C TRP A 106 1.58 23.29 -39.55
N ARG A 107 1.78 22.59 -40.68
CA ARG A 107 1.48 21.15 -40.84
C ARG A 107 2.22 20.25 -39.85
N THR A 108 3.41 20.65 -39.39
CA THR A 108 4.26 19.88 -38.46
C THR A 108 4.25 20.44 -37.04
N ARG A 109 3.44 21.47 -36.77
CA ARG A 109 3.42 22.18 -35.49
C ARG A 109 2.20 21.79 -34.67
N ILE A 110 2.35 21.79 -33.36
CA ILE A 110 1.31 21.41 -32.41
C ILE A 110 0.99 22.59 -31.49
N ASP A 111 -0.26 22.65 -31.04
CA ASP A 111 -0.71 23.59 -30.03
C ASP A 111 0.22 23.55 -28.79
N GLY A 112 0.72 24.71 -28.38
CA GLY A 112 1.69 24.88 -27.30
C GLY A 112 3.16 24.93 -27.74
N ASP A 113 3.49 24.69 -29.01
CA ASP A 113 4.86 24.78 -29.52
C ASP A 113 5.42 26.19 -29.36
N ASN A 114 6.68 26.28 -28.91
CA ASN A 114 7.43 27.52 -28.90
C ASN A 114 8.07 27.75 -30.26
N LEU A 115 7.82 28.91 -30.86
CA LEU A 115 8.25 29.25 -32.22
C LEU A 115 8.94 30.62 -32.28
N TYR A 116 9.89 30.75 -33.19
CA TYR A 116 10.30 32.04 -33.73
C TYR A 116 9.50 32.28 -35.01
N VAL A 117 8.60 33.26 -34.96
CA VAL A 117 7.68 33.57 -36.07
C VAL A 117 8.13 34.83 -36.77
N PHE A 118 8.37 34.72 -38.07
CA PHE A 118 8.86 35.79 -38.94
C PHE A 118 7.73 36.29 -39.82
N GLY A 119 7.62 37.60 -39.98
CA GLY A 119 6.61 38.18 -40.84
C GLY A 119 6.57 39.70 -40.78
N ARG A 120 5.53 40.27 -41.35
CA ARG A 120 5.35 41.72 -41.40
C ARG A 120 4.13 42.16 -40.61
N PHE A 121 4.31 43.15 -39.75
CA PHE A 121 3.19 43.82 -39.10
C PHE A 121 2.62 44.92 -40.00
N THR A 122 1.30 44.92 -40.13
CA THR A 122 0.53 45.98 -40.81
C THR A 122 -0.63 46.41 -39.92
N VAL A 123 -1.14 47.61 -40.16
CA VAL A 123 -2.33 48.12 -39.45
C VAL A 123 -3.35 48.49 -40.52
N ALA A 124 -4.53 47.87 -40.46
CA ALA A 124 -5.63 48.14 -41.38
C ALA A 124 -6.92 48.27 -40.57
N ASN A 125 -7.65 49.37 -40.75
CA ASN A 125 -8.90 49.67 -40.02
C ASN A 125 -8.73 49.61 -38.48
N ASN A 126 -7.63 50.15 -37.96
CA ASN A 126 -7.24 50.07 -36.53
C ASN A 126 -7.04 48.63 -36.00
N VAL A 127 -6.96 47.63 -36.85
CA VAL A 127 -6.65 46.24 -36.47
C VAL A 127 -5.21 45.94 -36.89
N GLN A 128 -4.39 45.55 -35.93
CA GLN A 128 -3.04 45.07 -36.18
C GLN A 128 -3.10 43.67 -36.80
N ARG A 129 -2.41 43.49 -37.92
CA ARG A 129 -2.31 42.23 -38.66
C ARG A 129 -0.86 41.80 -38.74
N PHE A 130 -0.62 40.50 -38.62
CA PHE A 130 0.70 39.90 -38.74
C PHE A 130 0.71 38.89 -39.88
N ALA A 131 1.34 39.27 -40.99
CA ALA A 131 1.49 38.44 -42.16
C ALA A 131 2.76 37.58 -42.02
N ILE A 132 2.58 36.32 -41.66
CA ILE A 132 3.66 35.38 -41.34
C ILE A 132 4.20 34.77 -42.63
N SER A 133 5.52 34.86 -42.80
CA SER A 133 6.25 34.29 -43.93
C SER A 133 7.08 33.06 -43.57
N ALA A 134 7.54 32.94 -42.32
CA ALA A 134 8.27 31.76 -41.85
C ALA A 134 8.03 31.50 -40.35
N ALA A 135 8.23 30.25 -39.93
CA ALA A 135 8.15 29.85 -38.52
C ALA A 135 9.18 28.76 -38.22
N GLU A 136 10.09 29.05 -37.29
CA GLU A 136 11.15 28.15 -36.84
C GLU A 136 10.92 27.68 -35.41
N THR A 137 11.48 26.52 -35.07
CA THR A 137 11.37 26.00 -33.70
C THR A 137 12.17 26.87 -32.74
N ALA A 138 11.56 27.28 -31.63
CA ALA A 138 12.25 27.91 -30.52
C ALA A 138 12.48 26.88 -29.40
N PRO A 139 13.38 27.15 -28.44
CA PRO A 139 13.59 26.27 -27.29
C PRO A 139 12.28 25.99 -26.54
N SER A 140 12.07 24.74 -26.15
CA SER A 140 10.92 24.34 -25.36
C SER A 140 10.94 24.99 -23.98
N ASP A 141 9.79 25.05 -23.31
CA ASP A 141 9.69 25.60 -21.95
C ASP A 141 10.67 24.88 -20.99
N GLN A 142 10.81 23.56 -21.12
CA GLN A 142 11.78 22.78 -20.36
C GLN A 142 13.23 23.21 -20.65
N GLN A 143 13.60 23.37 -21.92
CA GLN A 143 14.96 23.80 -22.30
C GLN A 143 15.29 25.20 -21.77
N ILE A 144 14.30 26.10 -21.73
CA ILE A 144 14.46 27.46 -21.17
C ILE A 144 14.74 27.38 -19.66
N ILE A 145 14.00 26.53 -18.95
CA ILE A 145 14.19 26.30 -17.50
C ILE A 145 15.55 25.66 -17.23
N ASP A 146 15.90 24.60 -17.96
CA ASP A 146 17.17 23.88 -17.79
C ASP A 146 18.36 24.81 -18.01
N LYS A 147 18.30 25.65 -19.05
CA LYS A 147 19.34 26.66 -19.32
C LYS A 147 19.47 27.67 -18.18
N LYS A 148 18.36 28.09 -17.57
CA LYS A 148 18.36 28.99 -16.41
C LYS A 148 19.02 28.33 -15.19
N ILE A 149 18.68 27.08 -14.90
CA ILE A 149 19.20 26.33 -13.75
C ILE A 149 20.68 25.98 -13.94
N ALA A 150 21.10 25.61 -15.16
CA ALA A 150 22.48 25.28 -15.48
C ALA A 150 23.46 26.44 -15.21
N GLY A 151 22.98 27.69 -15.27
CA GLY A 151 23.75 28.88 -14.92
C GLY A 151 23.91 29.11 -13.41
N ILE A 152 23.29 28.29 -12.56
CA ILE A 152 23.29 28.47 -11.10
C ILE A 152 24.08 27.32 -10.43
N PRO A 153 25.11 27.64 -9.62
CA PRO A 153 25.87 26.63 -8.88
C PRO A 153 24.97 25.70 -8.05
N ALA A 154 25.31 24.41 -7.99
CA ALA A 154 24.53 23.40 -7.25
C ALA A 154 24.37 23.72 -5.76
N GLU A 155 25.41 24.30 -5.17
CA GLU A 155 25.48 24.66 -3.75
C GLU A 155 24.68 25.94 -3.40
N ASN A 156 24.25 26.71 -4.40
CA ASN A 156 23.55 27.98 -4.17
C ASN A 156 22.03 27.78 -4.15
N PHE A 157 21.54 27.23 -3.04
CA PHE A 157 20.13 26.88 -2.86
C PHE A 157 19.19 28.07 -2.99
N ASP A 158 19.54 29.24 -2.44
CA ASP A 158 18.70 30.44 -2.49
C ASP A 158 18.53 30.94 -3.94
N ALA A 159 19.59 30.93 -4.75
CA ALA A 159 19.50 31.29 -6.16
C ALA A 159 18.66 30.28 -6.97
N ARG A 160 18.72 28.98 -6.62
CA ARG A 160 17.87 27.95 -7.24
C ARG A 160 16.41 28.10 -6.85
N LEU A 161 16.10 28.44 -5.61
CA LEU A 161 14.73 28.78 -5.18
C LEU A 161 14.22 30.06 -5.87
N ALA A 162 15.10 31.05 -6.09
CA ALA A 162 14.76 32.22 -6.90
C ALA A 162 14.45 31.85 -8.36
N ALA A 163 15.13 30.83 -8.92
CA ALA A 163 14.78 30.28 -10.23
C ALA A 163 13.40 29.59 -10.23
N ALA A 164 13.02 28.91 -9.15
CA ALA A 164 11.65 28.37 -9.02
C ALA A 164 10.60 29.49 -8.99
N ASN A 165 10.84 30.58 -8.24
CA ASN A 165 9.94 31.75 -8.23
C ASN A 165 9.83 32.39 -9.62
N TRP A 166 10.96 32.56 -10.32
CA TRP A 166 10.97 33.02 -11.71
C TRP A 166 10.15 32.10 -12.63
N ALA A 167 10.24 30.77 -12.47
CA ALA A 167 9.44 29.83 -13.26
C ALA A 167 7.92 30.03 -13.01
N ARG A 168 7.51 30.27 -11.76
CA ARG A 168 6.10 30.59 -11.43
C ARG A 168 5.63 31.88 -12.11
N GLU A 169 6.47 32.91 -12.15
CA GLU A 169 6.18 34.17 -12.86
C GLU A 169 6.09 33.95 -14.37
N MET A 170 7.00 33.16 -14.95
CA MET A 170 6.98 32.84 -16.38
C MET A 170 5.73 32.09 -16.81
N GLY A 171 5.16 31.26 -15.93
CA GLY A 171 3.88 30.58 -16.18
C GLY A 171 2.72 31.53 -16.48
N MET A 172 2.75 32.77 -15.96
CA MET A 172 1.75 33.79 -16.25
C MET A 172 1.93 34.42 -17.64
N VAL A 173 3.16 34.42 -18.15
CA VAL A 173 3.54 35.08 -19.42
C VAL A 173 3.43 34.12 -20.60
N GLN A 174 3.79 32.85 -20.40
CA GLN A 174 3.93 31.87 -21.49
C GLN A 174 2.62 31.14 -21.85
N GLY A 175 1.50 31.36 -21.16
CA GLY A 175 0.21 30.76 -21.52
C GLY A 175 0.04 29.25 -21.22
N ASN A 176 1.08 28.55 -20.76
CA ASN A 176 1.01 27.16 -20.26
C ASN A 176 1.28 27.09 -18.75
N ARG A 177 0.48 27.81 -17.97
CA ARG A 177 0.74 28.05 -16.54
C ARG A 177 0.97 26.77 -15.74
N GLU A 178 0.22 25.71 -16.01
CA GLU A 178 0.31 24.45 -15.26
C GLU A 178 1.69 23.81 -15.40
N PHE A 179 2.22 23.71 -16.62
CA PHE A 179 3.58 23.18 -16.85
C PHE A 179 4.63 23.94 -16.04
N TRP A 180 4.58 25.27 -16.07
CA TRP A 180 5.55 26.12 -15.37
C TRP A 180 5.42 26.05 -13.85
N LEU A 181 4.20 25.88 -13.32
CA LEU A 181 3.99 25.66 -11.88
C LEU A 181 4.56 24.30 -11.44
N VAL A 182 4.30 23.23 -12.20
CA VAL A 182 4.89 21.91 -11.92
C VAL A 182 6.41 21.95 -12.00
N ALA A 183 6.97 22.62 -13.00
CA ALA A 183 8.40 22.79 -13.13
C ALA A 183 9.00 23.56 -11.93
N ALA A 184 8.34 24.61 -11.45
CA ALA A 184 8.77 25.33 -10.26
C ALA A 184 8.76 24.44 -9.01
N ASP A 185 7.72 23.63 -8.81
CA ASP A 185 7.62 22.71 -7.66
C ASP A 185 8.65 21.57 -7.76
N ASN A 186 9.01 21.14 -8.97
CA ASN A 186 10.11 20.20 -9.21
C ASN A 186 11.47 20.81 -8.84
N ILE A 187 11.72 22.08 -9.18
CA ILE A 187 12.95 22.79 -8.78
C ILE A 187 13.03 22.88 -7.25
N ILE A 188 11.95 23.29 -6.58
CA ILE A 188 11.91 23.39 -5.12
C ILE A 188 12.16 22.02 -4.49
N SER A 189 11.54 20.97 -5.04
CA SER A 189 11.73 19.59 -4.59
C SER A 189 13.19 19.15 -4.70
N GLN A 190 13.84 19.43 -5.82
CA GLN A 190 15.24 19.08 -6.03
C GLN A 190 16.16 19.85 -5.07
N VAL A 191 15.91 21.14 -4.84
CA VAL A 191 16.66 21.94 -3.87
C VAL A 191 16.50 21.40 -2.45
N VAL A 192 15.29 21.00 -2.06
CA VAL A 192 15.04 20.37 -0.76
C VAL A 192 15.87 19.09 -0.63
N ASP A 193 15.89 18.22 -1.64
CA ASP A 193 16.64 16.97 -1.61
C ASP A 193 18.16 17.22 -1.54
N ASP A 194 18.67 18.17 -2.34
CA ASP A 194 20.08 18.56 -2.33
C ASP A 194 20.50 19.10 -0.94
N VAL A 195 19.66 19.93 -0.31
CA VAL A 195 19.91 20.45 1.04
C VAL A 195 19.87 19.36 2.10
N VAL A 196 18.93 18.42 2.02
CA VAL A 196 18.84 17.30 2.96
C VAL A 196 20.07 16.40 2.84
N ALA A 197 20.52 16.09 1.63
CA ALA A 197 21.74 15.32 1.40
C ALA A 197 22.97 16.02 1.98
N LYS A 198 23.11 17.33 1.76
CA LYS A 198 24.20 18.12 2.35
C LYS A 198 24.13 18.18 3.87
N ALA A 199 22.93 18.35 4.42
CA ALA A 199 22.69 18.35 5.86
C ALA A 199 23.09 17.02 6.50
N GLU A 200 22.76 15.90 5.86
CA GLU A 200 23.10 14.57 6.34
C GLU A 200 24.61 14.29 6.31
N ALA A 201 25.29 14.73 5.24
CA ALA A 201 26.74 14.61 5.11
C ALA A 201 27.49 15.44 6.17
N GLY A 202 27.02 16.67 6.42
CA GLY A 202 27.62 17.58 7.41
C GLY A 202 27.10 17.44 8.85
N LYS A 203 26.06 16.62 9.06
CA LYS A 203 25.30 16.54 10.33
C LYS A 203 24.78 17.92 10.78
N ASP A 204 24.36 18.74 9.82
CA ASP A 204 23.91 20.12 10.04
C ASP A 204 22.38 20.18 10.18
N VAL A 205 21.92 20.32 11.43
CA VAL A 205 20.48 20.41 11.73
C VAL A 205 19.86 21.72 11.25
N ALA A 206 20.62 22.81 11.11
CA ALA A 206 20.08 24.08 10.64
C ALA A 206 19.65 23.99 9.17
N LEU A 207 20.37 23.22 8.34
CA LEU A 207 19.97 22.92 6.96
C LEU A 207 18.70 22.07 6.91
N ILE A 208 18.53 21.11 7.83
CA ILE A 208 17.27 20.35 7.95
C ILE A 208 16.09 21.28 8.27
N LEU A 209 16.24 22.19 9.23
CA LEU A 209 15.19 23.14 9.59
C LEU A 209 14.81 24.04 8.41
N LYS A 210 15.79 24.49 7.61
CA LYS A 210 15.52 25.23 6.36
C LYS A 210 14.72 24.39 5.35
N ALA A 211 15.15 23.16 5.09
CA ALA A 211 14.46 22.27 4.16
C ALA A 211 13.03 21.97 4.60
N MET A 212 12.83 21.72 5.90
CA MET A 212 11.50 21.54 6.51
C MET A 212 10.62 22.78 6.34
N GLY A 213 11.17 23.98 6.56
CA GLY A 213 10.47 25.24 6.32
C GLY A 213 10.04 25.39 4.86
N TRP A 214 10.92 25.08 3.91
CA TRP A 214 10.58 25.13 2.48
C TRP A 214 9.51 24.11 2.08
N CYS A 215 9.53 22.90 2.66
CA CYS A 215 8.44 21.95 2.46
C CYS A 215 7.09 22.52 2.89
N GLN A 216 7.02 23.21 4.03
CA GLN A 216 5.79 23.86 4.49
C GLN A 216 5.41 25.06 3.62
N ASP A 217 6.33 26.01 3.47
CA ASP A 217 6.03 27.35 2.95
C ASP A 217 5.93 27.37 1.42
N LEU A 218 6.77 26.59 0.73
CA LEU A 218 6.88 26.61 -0.72
C LEU A 218 6.11 25.48 -1.41
N LEU A 219 6.06 24.30 -0.79
CA LEU A 219 5.39 23.10 -1.33
C LEU A 219 4.07 22.75 -0.64
N ARG A 220 3.82 23.26 0.57
CA ARG A 220 2.69 22.85 1.43
C ARG A 220 2.64 21.33 1.71
N ASP A 221 3.81 20.70 1.77
CA ASP A 221 3.98 19.25 1.95
C ASP A 221 4.55 18.91 3.33
N ILE A 222 3.68 18.95 4.34
CA ILE A 222 3.99 18.57 5.72
C ILE A 222 4.46 17.10 5.81
N PRO A 223 3.85 16.11 5.11
CA PRO A 223 4.34 14.73 5.12
C PRO A 223 5.80 14.60 4.68
N ARG A 224 6.25 15.35 3.67
CA ARG A 224 7.66 15.36 3.28
C ARG A 224 8.55 15.97 4.35
N ALA A 225 8.14 17.08 4.96
CA ALA A 225 8.88 17.67 6.08
C ALA A 225 9.03 16.66 7.24
N ALA A 226 7.96 15.92 7.56
CA ALA A 226 7.96 14.87 8.58
C ALA A 226 8.98 13.77 8.29
N ARG A 227 9.06 13.28 7.04
CA ARG A 227 10.08 12.30 6.62
C ARG A 227 11.50 12.83 6.82
N ILE A 228 11.76 14.07 6.42
CA ILE A 228 13.07 14.71 6.55
C ILE A 228 13.48 14.81 8.04
N GLY A 229 12.60 15.33 8.89
CA GLY A 229 12.90 15.45 10.33
C GLY A 229 12.87 14.13 11.11
N SER A 230 12.49 13.02 10.46
CA SER A 230 12.56 11.67 11.03
C SER A 230 13.92 11.00 10.88
N ALA A 231 14.89 11.65 10.20
CA ALA A 231 16.20 11.06 9.95
C ALA A 231 16.87 10.64 11.28
N ALA A 232 17.32 9.38 11.35
CA ALA A 232 17.84 8.79 12.58
C ALA A 232 19.03 9.57 13.16
N TRP A 233 19.87 10.13 12.28
CA TRP A 233 21.06 10.88 12.69
C TRP A 233 20.72 12.17 13.46
N ILE A 234 19.55 12.79 13.23
CA ILE A 234 19.13 14.00 13.96
C ILE A 234 19.05 13.69 15.47
N ARG A 235 18.55 12.50 15.82
CA ARG A 235 18.47 12.04 17.22
C ARG A 235 19.84 11.63 17.78
N GLN A 236 20.74 11.13 16.92
CA GLN A 236 22.09 10.74 17.33
C GLN A 236 22.96 11.96 17.64
N VAL A 237 22.82 13.04 16.87
CA VAL A 237 23.50 14.32 17.12
C VAL A 237 22.93 14.97 18.39
N GLY A 238 21.61 14.93 18.56
CA GLY A 238 20.94 15.44 19.76
C GLY A 238 21.07 16.97 19.94
N GLY A 239 20.85 17.44 21.17
CA GLY A 239 21.00 18.85 21.55
C GLY A 239 19.88 19.77 21.06
N ALA A 240 20.12 21.08 21.16
CA ALA A 240 19.12 22.12 20.90
C ALA A 240 18.50 22.06 19.48
N GLY A 241 19.30 21.69 18.47
CA GLY A 241 18.80 21.55 17.09
C GLY A 241 17.77 20.43 16.93
N ALA A 242 17.97 19.28 17.58
CA ALA A 242 17.01 18.18 17.55
C ALA A 242 15.71 18.55 18.29
N GLU A 243 15.81 19.34 19.36
CA GLU A 243 14.63 19.90 20.04
C GLU A 243 13.87 20.88 19.16
N ASP A 244 14.57 21.70 18.37
CA ASP A 244 13.93 22.66 17.46
C ASP A 244 13.20 21.94 16.32
N VAL A 245 13.78 20.84 15.78
CA VAL A 245 13.06 19.95 14.86
C VAL A 245 11.79 19.41 15.52
N ALA A 246 11.89 18.93 16.76
CA ALA A 246 10.73 18.42 17.49
C ALA A 246 9.66 19.50 17.76
N LYS A 247 10.06 20.74 18.06
CA LYS A 247 9.12 21.87 18.23
C LYS A 247 8.38 22.17 16.93
N TYR A 248 9.07 22.17 15.79
CA TYR A 248 8.44 22.35 14.48
C TYR A 248 7.43 21.26 14.17
N MET A 249 7.80 19.99 14.40
CA MET A 249 6.90 18.86 14.13
C MET A 249 5.64 18.89 15.00
N ARG A 250 5.78 19.20 16.31
CA ARG A 250 4.63 19.34 17.20
C ARG A 250 3.72 20.50 16.82
N ARG A 251 4.28 21.60 16.28
CA ARG A 251 3.49 22.72 15.77
C ARG A 251 2.59 22.31 14.60
N TRP A 252 2.96 21.27 13.86
CA TRP A 252 2.17 20.68 12.78
C TRP A 252 1.29 19.51 13.23
N ASP A 253 1.06 19.34 14.53
CA ASP A 253 0.28 18.24 15.12
C ASP A 253 0.81 16.84 14.74
N LEU A 254 2.14 16.74 14.61
CA LEU A 254 2.84 15.48 14.39
C LEU A 254 3.37 14.92 15.71
N GLU A 255 3.28 13.61 15.83
CA GLU A 255 3.75 12.85 16.98
C GLU A 255 4.87 11.88 16.54
N PHE A 256 5.84 11.68 17.43
CA PHE A 256 6.99 10.84 17.16
C PHE A 256 6.74 9.42 17.66
N TYR A 257 6.57 8.47 16.76
CA TYR A 257 6.34 7.06 17.09
C TYR A 257 7.04 6.13 16.10
N GLY A 258 7.51 4.97 16.56
CA GLY A 258 8.21 4.00 15.69
C GLY A 258 9.48 4.54 15.03
N GLY A 259 10.08 5.60 15.60
CA GLY A 259 11.26 6.25 15.04
C GLY A 259 10.99 7.28 13.95
N GLN A 260 9.73 7.67 13.73
CA GLN A 260 9.32 8.64 12.72
C GLN A 260 8.29 9.63 13.26
N TRP A 261 8.27 10.84 12.70
CA TRP A 261 7.22 11.83 12.88
C TRP A 261 6.05 11.50 11.96
N ARG A 262 4.84 11.46 12.52
CA ARG A 262 3.62 11.09 11.80
C ARG A 262 2.44 11.92 12.28
N PRO A 263 1.37 12.05 11.48
CA PRO A 263 0.11 12.58 11.99
C PRO A 263 -0.31 11.83 13.25
N ARG A 264 -0.79 12.57 14.25
CA ARG A 264 -1.10 12.04 15.59
C ARG A 264 -1.95 10.76 15.55
N GLY A 265 -3.01 10.75 14.74
CA GLY A 265 -3.88 9.57 14.59
C GLY A 265 -3.17 8.34 14.02
N GLU A 266 -2.20 8.53 13.11
CA GLU A 266 -1.41 7.43 12.56
C GLU A 266 -0.42 6.87 13.59
N ALA A 267 0.24 7.76 14.35
CA ALA A 267 1.14 7.39 15.42
C ALA A 267 0.42 6.54 16.49
N LEU A 268 -0.73 7.02 16.98
CA LEU A 268 -1.56 6.27 17.94
C LEU A 268 -2.08 4.96 17.36
N GLY A 269 -2.42 4.93 16.07
CA GLY A 269 -2.85 3.71 15.39
C GLY A 269 -1.75 2.63 15.38
N GLN A 270 -0.51 3.03 15.13
CA GLN A 270 0.63 2.12 15.17
C GLN A 270 0.95 1.70 16.62
N GLU A 271 0.90 2.64 17.57
CA GLU A 271 1.06 2.35 18.98
C GLU A 271 0.04 1.32 19.48
N PHE A 272 -1.21 1.43 19.04
CA PHE A 272 -2.22 0.42 19.35
C PHE A 272 -1.82 -0.96 18.84
N GLN A 273 -1.37 -1.09 17.59
CA GLN A 273 -1.02 -2.40 17.04
C GLN A 273 0.17 -3.01 17.76
N ASP A 274 1.19 -2.21 18.09
CA ASP A 274 2.36 -2.68 18.83
C ASP A 274 1.99 -3.12 20.24
N ARG A 275 1.18 -2.33 20.95
CA ARG A 275 0.65 -2.70 22.28
C ARG A 275 -0.21 -3.95 22.20
N PHE A 276 -1.11 -4.05 21.22
CA PHE A 276 -1.99 -5.22 21.02
C PHE A 276 -1.18 -6.49 20.78
N ALA A 277 -0.13 -6.41 19.96
CA ALA A 277 0.75 -7.52 19.65
C ALA A 277 1.71 -7.90 20.80
N ALA A 278 1.97 -6.98 21.72
CA ALA A 278 2.83 -7.21 22.88
C ALA A 278 2.10 -7.89 24.05
N ILE A 279 0.76 -7.81 24.12
CA ILE A 279 -0.05 -8.45 25.16
C ILE A 279 -0.08 -9.97 24.93
N GLY A 280 0.21 -10.73 25.98
CA GLY A 280 0.15 -12.19 25.94
C GLY A 280 -1.29 -12.67 25.77
N TRP A 281 -1.49 -13.79 25.07
CA TRP A 281 -2.83 -14.28 24.72
C TRP A 281 -3.71 -14.64 25.94
N ARG A 282 -3.12 -14.89 27.12
CA ARG A 282 -3.82 -15.12 28.41
C ARG A 282 -4.05 -13.85 29.23
N ASP A 283 -3.49 -12.71 28.83
CA ASP A 283 -3.52 -11.47 29.61
C ASP A 283 -4.79 -10.66 29.32
N ALA A 284 -5.90 -11.13 29.89
CA ALA A 284 -7.20 -10.47 29.77
C ALA A 284 -7.18 -9.03 30.31
N GLU A 285 -6.46 -8.77 31.40
CA GLU A 285 -6.35 -7.43 31.98
C GLU A 285 -5.54 -6.47 31.10
N GLY A 286 -4.47 -6.96 30.46
CA GLY A 286 -3.73 -6.22 29.43
C GLY A 286 -4.61 -5.80 28.26
N TYR A 287 -5.42 -6.73 27.74
CA TYR A 287 -6.38 -6.43 26.68
C TYR A 287 -7.49 -5.46 27.15
N TYR A 288 -7.97 -5.60 28.38
CA TYR A 288 -8.95 -4.67 28.96
C TYR A 288 -8.39 -3.23 29.04
N LYS A 289 -7.18 -3.07 29.58
CA LYS A 289 -6.50 -1.75 29.65
C LYS A 289 -6.26 -1.15 28.28
N LEU A 290 -5.88 -1.96 27.29
CA LEU A 290 -5.67 -1.47 25.92
C LEU A 290 -6.98 -1.02 25.27
N GLY A 291 -8.08 -1.73 25.50
CA GLY A 291 -9.40 -1.30 25.05
C GLY A 291 -9.81 0.04 25.66
N ARG A 292 -9.62 0.21 26.98
CA ARG A 292 -9.86 1.47 27.68
C ARG A 292 -8.97 2.61 27.18
N TRP A 293 -7.71 2.31 26.85
CA TRP A 293 -6.80 3.27 26.24
C TRP A 293 -7.29 3.72 24.85
N ALA A 294 -7.79 2.80 24.03
CA ALA A 294 -8.34 3.15 22.71
C ALA A 294 -9.60 4.01 22.83
N ASP A 295 -10.49 3.71 23.79
CA ASP A 295 -11.66 4.54 24.08
C ASP A 295 -11.27 5.93 24.60
N ALA A 296 -10.24 6.03 25.45
CA ALA A 296 -9.74 7.31 25.97
C ALA A 296 -9.10 8.20 24.90
N ASN A 297 -8.63 7.63 23.79
CA ASN A 297 -8.04 8.36 22.67
C ASN A 297 -8.99 8.49 21.47
N ALA A 298 -10.31 8.30 21.68
CA ALA A 298 -11.27 8.19 20.59
C ALA A 298 -11.39 9.43 19.68
N GLU A 299 -11.02 10.61 20.17
CA GLU A 299 -11.04 11.86 19.40
C GLU A 299 -10.00 11.89 18.27
N VAL A 300 -8.88 11.18 18.45
CA VAL A 300 -7.72 11.27 17.55
C VAL A 300 -7.40 9.92 16.90
N LEU A 301 -7.61 8.81 17.63
CA LEU A 301 -7.34 7.46 17.15
C LEU A 301 -8.38 7.03 16.09
N PRO A 302 -7.98 6.78 14.84
CA PRO A 302 -8.90 6.32 13.81
C PRO A 302 -9.52 4.98 14.18
N ARG A 303 -10.84 4.85 14.02
CA ARG A 303 -11.60 3.62 14.33
C ARG A 303 -11.40 3.12 15.77
N SER A 304 -11.17 4.04 16.71
CA SER A 304 -11.00 3.77 18.14
C SER A 304 -11.98 2.74 18.70
N ARG A 305 -13.27 2.86 18.39
CA ARG A 305 -14.33 1.93 18.82
C ARG A 305 -14.16 0.50 18.29
N GLU A 306 -13.72 0.34 17.03
CA GLU A 306 -13.45 -0.99 16.47
C GLU A 306 -12.21 -1.60 17.12
N LEU A 307 -11.19 -0.78 17.38
CA LEU A 307 -9.95 -1.20 18.03
C LEU A 307 -10.17 -1.56 19.50
N SER A 308 -10.95 -0.78 20.25
CA SER A 308 -11.30 -1.11 21.63
C SER A 308 -12.13 -2.37 21.71
N TYR A 309 -13.13 -2.52 20.83
CA TYR A 309 -13.93 -3.74 20.72
C TYR A 309 -13.07 -4.98 20.38
N ARG A 310 -12.10 -4.84 19.47
CA ARG A 310 -11.13 -5.91 19.14
C ARG A 310 -10.31 -6.31 20.37
N ALA A 311 -9.86 -5.35 21.17
CA ALA A 311 -9.14 -5.62 22.42
C ALA A 311 -10.04 -6.36 23.43
N TYR A 312 -11.28 -5.90 23.63
CA TYR A 312 -12.22 -6.58 24.52
C TYR A 312 -12.57 -8.01 24.06
N GLN A 313 -12.74 -8.24 22.76
CA GLN A 313 -12.94 -9.60 22.24
C GLN A 313 -11.74 -10.52 22.45
N ALA A 314 -10.52 -10.01 22.27
CA ALA A 314 -9.30 -10.77 22.54
C ALA A 314 -9.16 -11.09 24.03
N GLY A 315 -9.40 -10.10 24.89
CA GLY A 315 -9.39 -10.28 26.35
C GLY A 315 -10.47 -11.22 26.84
N PHE A 316 -11.66 -11.23 26.22
CA PHE A 316 -12.72 -12.18 26.55
C PHE A 316 -12.30 -13.62 26.25
N ARG A 317 -11.65 -13.85 25.10
CA ARG A 317 -11.08 -15.18 24.78
C ARG A 317 -9.97 -15.60 25.75
N ALA A 318 -9.24 -14.62 26.31
CA ALA A 318 -8.19 -14.86 27.30
C ALA A 318 -8.77 -15.24 28.67
N ASP A 319 -9.81 -14.54 29.13
CA ASP A 319 -10.60 -14.87 30.32
C ASP A 319 -12.07 -14.47 30.13
N ASN A 320 -12.92 -15.47 29.94
CA ASN A 320 -14.35 -15.30 29.75
C ASN A 320 -15.05 -14.74 31.00
N ASN A 321 -14.42 -14.79 32.18
CA ASN A 321 -14.98 -14.34 33.46
C ASN A 321 -14.58 -12.91 33.83
N HIS A 322 -13.78 -12.23 33.00
CA HIS A 322 -13.33 -10.87 33.28
C HIS A 322 -14.49 -9.86 33.24
N ASN A 323 -15.03 -9.52 34.40
CA ASN A 323 -16.22 -8.67 34.53
C ASN A 323 -16.08 -7.28 33.90
N GLY A 324 -14.87 -6.72 33.89
CA GLY A 324 -14.59 -5.46 33.20
C GLY A 324 -14.83 -5.57 31.69
N ILE A 325 -14.39 -6.66 31.07
CA ILE A 325 -14.53 -6.89 29.62
C ILE A 325 -15.98 -7.23 29.27
N ARG A 326 -16.62 -8.09 30.07
CA ARG A 326 -18.03 -8.47 29.89
C ARG A 326 -18.94 -7.24 29.89
N ARG A 327 -18.70 -6.29 30.81
CA ARG A 327 -19.42 -5.01 30.85
C ARG A 327 -19.25 -4.20 29.57
N GLU A 328 -18.03 -4.02 29.07
CA GLU A 328 -17.79 -3.24 27.84
C GLU A 328 -18.34 -3.96 26.58
N LEU A 329 -18.46 -5.29 26.60
CA LEU A 329 -19.12 -6.09 25.55
C LEU A 329 -20.65 -6.16 25.70
N GLY A 330 -21.24 -5.54 26.72
CA GLY A 330 -22.69 -5.56 26.97
C GLY A 330 -23.22 -6.91 27.47
N MET A 331 -22.39 -7.72 28.11
CA MET A 331 -22.73 -9.02 28.66
C MET A 331 -22.95 -8.93 30.18
N GLU A 332 -23.78 -9.83 30.71
CA GLU A 332 -24.01 -9.96 32.15
C GLU A 332 -22.70 -10.33 32.89
N PRO A 333 -22.44 -9.75 34.08
CA PRO A 333 -21.29 -10.11 34.91
C PRO A 333 -21.24 -11.61 35.19
N ALA A 334 -20.04 -12.19 35.15
CA ALA A 334 -19.84 -13.55 35.62
C ALA A 334 -20.16 -13.60 37.13
N LYS A 335 -21.03 -14.54 37.51
CA LYS A 335 -21.36 -14.79 38.91
C LYS A 335 -20.09 -15.27 39.61
N ALA A 336 -19.70 -14.60 40.70
CA ALA A 336 -18.62 -15.06 41.56
C ALA A 336 -18.98 -16.47 42.08
N GLY A 337 -18.27 -17.49 41.61
CA GLY A 337 -18.41 -18.85 42.13
C GLY A 337 -18.88 -19.95 41.17
N SER A 338 -18.88 -19.77 39.84
CA SER A 338 -18.76 -20.93 38.96
C SER A 338 -17.30 -21.08 38.56
N GLY A 339 -16.53 -21.74 39.42
CA GLY A 339 -15.28 -22.35 38.97
C GLY A 339 -15.57 -23.11 37.68
N ALA A 340 -14.66 -23.00 36.72
CA ALA A 340 -14.65 -23.81 35.51
C ALA A 340 -15.15 -25.20 35.88
N GLY A 341 -16.34 -25.57 35.38
CA GLY A 341 -16.79 -26.95 35.46
C GLY A 341 -15.66 -27.74 34.83
N SER A 342 -14.88 -28.44 35.66
CA SER A 342 -13.61 -28.97 35.24
C SER A 342 -13.89 -29.85 34.04
N LEU A 343 -13.44 -29.43 32.85
CA LEU A 343 -13.41 -30.27 31.66
C LEU A 343 -12.38 -31.39 31.86
N GLN A 344 -12.18 -31.87 33.09
CA GLN A 344 -11.23 -32.91 33.43
C GLN A 344 -11.68 -34.23 32.83
N GLY A 345 -10.75 -34.90 32.15
CA GLY A 345 -10.95 -36.21 31.58
C GLY A 345 -10.76 -36.25 30.06
N GLU A 346 -10.79 -37.47 29.54
CA GLU A 346 -10.70 -37.83 28.14
C GLU A 346 -11.70 -37.05 27.27
N PHE A 347 -11.28 -36.57 26.11
CA PHE A 347 -12.18 -36.03 25.10
C PHE A 347 -12.73 -37.20 24.27
N LYS A 348 -14.04 -37.43 24.33
CA LYS A 348 -14.75 -38.42 23.52
C LYS A 348 -15.71 -37.72 22.58
N ASP A 349 -15.51 -37.91 21.29
CA ASP A 349 -16.46 -37.50 20.27
C ASP A 349 -17.49 -38.63 20.05
N THR A 350 -18.75 -38.40 20.42
CA THR A 350 -19.78 -39.44 20.39
C THR A 350 -20.20 -39.86 18.98
N LEU A 351 -19.90 -39.05 17.96
CA LEU A 351 -20.30 -39.30 16.57
C LEU A 351 -19.26 -40.11 15.79
N SER A 352 -17.98 -39.74 15.92
CA SER A 352 -16.87 -40.48 15.32
C SER A 352 -16.33 -41.61 16.21
N GLY A 353 -16.68 -41.60 17.50
CA GLY A 353 -16.13 -42.50 18.51
C GLY A 353 -14.64 -42.26 18.80
N ILE A 354 -14.05 -41.17 18.28
CA ILE A 354 -12.66 -40.79 18.55
C ILE A 354 -12.52 -40.44 20.03
N SER A 355 -11.49 -41.02 20.65
CA SER A 355 -11.15 -40.82 22.05
C SER A 355 -9.74 -40.28 22.19
N ILE A 356 -9.58 -39.14 22.87
CA ILE A 356 -8.31 -38.45 23.06
C ILE A 356 -8.06 -38.31 24.56
N PRO A 357 -7.06 -39.00 25.13
CA PRO A 357 -6.76 -38.88 26.55
C PRO A 357 -6.24 -37.49 26.89
N THR A 358 -6.27 -37.15 28.17
CA THR A 358 -5.60 -35.92 28.64
C THR A 358 -4.09 -36.14 28.62
N PRO A 359 -3.29 -35.26 27.99
CA PRO A 359 -1.83 -35.39 28.02
C PRO A 359 -1.32 -35.37 29.48
N PRO A 360 -0.37 -36.26 29.87
CA PRO A 360 0.19 -36.26 31.21
C PRO A 360 0.69 -34.89 31.66
N GLY A 361 0.23 -34.43 32.83
CA GLY A 361 0.61 -33.13 33.40
C GLY A 361 -0.11 -31.91 32.80
N TRP A 362 -0.97 -32.09 31.80
CA TRP A 362 -1.70 -31.01 31.15
C TRP A 362 -3.14 -30.93 31.65
N ASN A 363 -3.70 -29.72 31.64
CA ASN A 363 -5.07 -29.47 32.05
C ASN A 363 -5.94 -29.19 30.84
N ARG A 364 -7.16 -29.75 30.83
CA ARG A 364 -8.14 -29.41 29.81
C ARG A 364 -8.68 -28.01 30.08
N ALA A 365 -8.79 -27.21 29.02
CA ALA A 365 -9.21 -25.82 29.05
C ALA A 365 -10.42 -25.60 28.14
N ASP A 366 -10.97 -24.38 28.20
CA ASP A 366 -12.03 -23.96 27.29
C ASP A 366 -11.58 -24.12 25.81
N PRO A 367 -12.47 -24.52 24.91
CA PRO A 367 -12.12 -24.74 23.50
C PRO A 367 -11.58 -23.49 22.79
N ILE A 368 -10.40 -23.59 22.17
CA ILE A 368 -9.85 -22.57 21.28
C ILE A 368 -10.40 -22.83 19.87
N GLY A 369 -11.10 -21.85 19.29
CA GLY A 369 -11.67 -21.98 17.93
C GLY A 369 -12.78 -23.03 17.81
N GLY A 370 -13.35 -23.48 18.92
CA GLY A 370 -14.31 -24.60 18.98
C GLY A 370 -13.65 -25.98 19.09
N ASP A 371 -12.32 -26.05 19.12
CA ASP A 371 -11.55 -27.29 19.17
C ASP A 371 -11.21 -27.66 20.63
N ALA A 372 -11.21 -28.97 20.94
CA ALA A 372 -10.91 -29.43 22.30
C ALA A 372 -9.46 -29.06 22.67
N THR A 373 -9.25 -28.43 23.82
CA THR A 373 -7.95 -27.80 24.15
C THR A 373 -7.38 -28.31 25.46
N TRP A 374 -6.08 -28.57 25.47
CA TRP A 374 -5.28 -28.82 26.67
C TRP A 374 -4.16 -27.79 26.76
N ILE A 375 -3.90 -27.31 27.97
CA ILE A 375 -2.84 -26.36 28.28
C ILE A 375 -1.83 -27.00 29.24
N ASP A 376 -0.56 -26.68 29.04
CA ASP A 376 0.47 -26.98 30.04
C ASP A 376 0.33 -25.95 31.19
N PRO A 377 0.08 -26.38 32.44
CA PRO A 377 -0.01 -25.46 33.57
C PRO A 377 1.33 -24.81 33.94
N THR A 378 2.44 -25.34 33.45
CA THR A 378 3.80 -24.81 33.71
C THR A 378 4.27 -23.85 32.62
N SER A 379 3.50 -23.66 31.56
CA SER A 379 3.81 -22.76 30.44
C SER A 379 2.72 -21.74 30.21
N ASP A 380 3.13 -20.50 29.93
CA ASP A 380 2.23 -19.41 29.52
C ASP A 380 1.83 -19.50 28.05
N THR A 381 2.49 -20.35 27.26
CA THR A 381 2.32 -20.36 25.80
C THR A 381 2.04 -21.72 25.18
N ALA A 382 2.30 -22.81 25.89
CA ALA A 382 2.10 -24.15 25.38
C ALA A 382 0.63 -24.60 25.45
N TYR A 383 0.09 -25.07 24.32
CA TYR A 383 -1.24 -25.67 24.23
C TYR A 383 -1.32 -26.73 23.11
N ILE A 384 -2.27 -27.66 23.24
CA ILE A 384 -2.61 -28.68 22.24
C ILE A 384 -4.12 -28.57 21.97
N THR A 385 -4.51 -28.47 20.70
CA THR A 385 -5.91 -28.49 20.26
C THR A 385 -6.21 -29.74 19.44
N ALA A 386 -7.44 -30.25 19.53
CA ALA A 386 -7.94 -31.36 18.74
C ALA A 386 -9.23 -31.01 18.00
N LYS A 387 -9.23 -31.27 16.70
CA LYS A 387 -10.33 -30.99 15.77
C LYS A 387 -10.75 -32.25 15.01
N ILE A 388 -12.03 -32.59 15.09
CA ILE A 388 -12.62 -33.67 14.31
C ILE A 388 -13.00 -33.15 12.92
N LEU A 389 -12.48 -33.75 11.86
CA LEU A 389 -12.67 -33.31 10.47
C LEU A 389 -13.93 -33.95 9.87
N ARG A 390 -15.11 -33.41 10.22
CA ARG A 390 -16.41 -34.02 9.88
C ARG A 390 -16.88 -33.85 8.43
N ASN A 391 -16.36 -32.86 7.69
CA ASN A 391 -16.87 -32.48 6.36
C ASN A 391 -15.97 -32.95 5.20
N GLN A 392 -15.31 -34.10 5.34
CA GLN A 392 -14.47 -34.65 4.28
C GLN A 392 -15.30 -35.55 3.36
N THR A 393 -15.33 -35.24 2.06
CA THR A 393 -16.17 -35.96 1.07
C THR A 393 -15.57 -37.28 0.60
N ASP A 394 -14.24 -37.42 0.64
CA ASP A 394 -13.53 -38.67 0.34
C ASP A 394 -12.35 -38.84 1.30
N LEU A 395 -12.50 -39.76 2.27
CA LEU A 395 -11.44 -40.06 3.24
C LEU A 395 -10.31 -40.93 2.65
N ASN A 396 -10.48 -41.49 1.45
CA ASN A 396 -9.39 -42.19 0.77
C ASN A 396 -8.37 -41.22 0.15
N ASP A 397 -8.76 -39.96 -0.11
CA ASP A 397 -7.86 -38.91 -0.58
C ASP A 397 -7.13 -38.22 0.59
N PHE A 398 -6.22 -38.96 1.23
CA PHE A 398 -5.40 -38.39 2.29
C PHE A 398 -4.53 -37.22 1.81
N ALA A 399 -4.10 -37.21 0.54
CA ALA A 399 -3.26 -36.15 0.00
C ALA A 399 -4.02 -34.83 -0.09
N GLY A 400 -5.27 -34.85 -0.58
CA GLY A 400 -6.16 -33.68 -0.59
C GLY A 400 -6.51 -33.19 0.81
N ILE A 401 -6.81 -34.11 1.74
CA ILE A 401 -7.08 -33.76 3.14
C ILE A 401 -5.84 -33.11 3.78
N TRP A 402 -4.67 -33.70 3.62
CA TRP A 402 -3.40 -33.15 4.11
C TRP A 402 -3.15 -31.73 3.60
N ALA A 403 -3.23 -31.52 2.28
CA ALA A 403 -3.02 -30.21 1.66
C ALA A 403 -4.02 -29.17 2.20
N SER A 404 -5.29 -29.55 2.35
CA SER A 404 -6.32 -28.66 2.91
C SER A 404 -5.99 -28.21 4.34
N GLN A 405 -5.49 -29.11 5.19
CA GLN A 405 -5.17 -28.78 6.58
C GLN A 405 -3.89 -27.96 6.71
N VAL A 406 -2.85 -28.31 5.94
CA VAL A 406 -1.57 -27.61 5.94
C VAL A 406 -1.70 -26.18 5.40
N SER A 407 -2.62 -25.92 4.47
CA SER A 407 -2.86 -24.56 3.93
C SER A 407 -3.10 -23.51 5.03
N SER A 408 -3.78 -23.89 6.11
CA SER A 408 -4.03 -23.02 7.27
C SER A 408 -2.76 -22.65 8.05
N ALA A 409 -1.77 -23.54 8.08
CA ALA A 409 -0.47 -23.27 8.70
C ALA A 409 0.40 -22.41 7.78
N GLN A 410 0.41 -22.71 6.48
CA GLN A 410 1.19 -21.96 5.47
C GLN A 410 0.77 -20.50 5.33
N GLY A 411 -0.49 -20.17 5.66
CA GLY A 411 -0.98 -18.78 5.67
C GLY A 411 -0.46 -17.92 6.83
N LYS A 412 0.29 -18.48 7.79
CA LYS A 412 0.83 -17.73 8.94
C LYS A 412 2.07 -16.91 8.53
N ALA A 413 2.26 -15.76 9.18
CA ALA A 413 3.39 -14.88 8.94
C ALA A 413 4.73 -15.59 9.20
N ASP A 414 5.70 -15.40 8.32
CA ASP A 414 7.03 -16.03 8.38
C ASP A 414 7.00 -17.56 8.58
N PHE A 415 6.01 -18.23 7.97
CA PHE A 415 5.92 -19.68 8.02
C PHE A 415 7.18 -20.34 7.45
N MET A 416 7.76 -21.27 8.21
CA MET A 416 8.85 -22.13 7.77
C MET A 416 8.57 -23.57 8.15
N SER A 417 8.55 -24.45 7.15
CA SER A 417 8.50 -25.90 7.39
C SER A 417 9.86 -26.39 7.89
N ILE A 418 9.85 -27.13 8.99
CA ILE A 418 11.06 -27.69 9.62
C ILE A 418 11.19 -29.16 9.23
N ALA A 419 10.12 -29.95 9.41
CA ALA A 419 10.12 -31.37 9.10
C ALA A 419 8.69 -31.86 8.81
N GLU A 420 8.57 -32.77 7.83
CA GLU A 420 7.36 -33.53 7.56
C GLU A 420 7.66 -35.03 7.66
N GLU A 421 6.92 -35.75 8.49
CA GLU A 421 7.14 -37.17 8.75
C GLU A 421 5.83 -37.97 8.70
N LYS A 422 5.92 -39.22 8.24
CA LYS A 422 4.80 -40.16 8.32
C LYS A 422 4.73 -40.76 9.71
N LEU A 423 3.53 -40.79 10.29
CA LEU A 423 3.28 -41.45 11.57
C LEU A 423 2.60 -42.80 11.32
N THR A 424 2.87 -43.77 12.20
CA THR A 424 2.22 -45.09 12.15
C THR A 424 0.80 -44.98 12.68
N LEU A 425 -0.17 -45.46 11.89
CA LEU A 425 -1.57 -45.60 12.29
C LEU A 425 -2.08 -46.96 11.77
N ALA A 426 -2.63 -47.79 12.66
CA ALA A 426 -2.88 -49.21 12.39
C ALA A 426 -3.75 -49.50 11.15
N LYS A 427 -4.74 -48.63 10.85
CA LYS A 427 -5.72 -48.82 9.76
C LYS A 427 -5.99 -47.51 9.01
N GLY A 428 -4.98 -46.69 8.85
CA GLY A 428 -5.14 -45.38 8.22
C GLY A 428 -3.81 -44.76 7.84
N GLN A 429 -3.86 -43.48 7.55
CA GLN A 429 -2.69 -42.68 7.22
C GLN A 429 -2.58 -41.50 8.18
N ALA A 430 -1.38 -41.25 8.67
CA ALA A 430 -1.10 -40.11 9.52
C ALA A 430 0.23 -39.45 9.14
N LYS A 431 0.28 -38.13 9.27
CA LYS A 431 1.48 -37.33 9.06
C LYS A 431 1.58 -36.24 10.13
N ILE A 432 2.82 -35.87 10.44
CA ILE A 432 3.14 -34.71 11.26
C ILE A 432 3.92 -33.68 10.43
N LEU A 433 3.58 -32.41 10.60
CA LEU A 433 4.32 -31.26 10.09
C LEU A 433 4.79 -30.44 11.28
N ARG A 434 6.10 -30.26 11.41
CA ARG A 434 6.74 -29.34 12.36
C ARG A 434 7.11 -28.07 11.62
N TYR A 435 6.75 -26.93 12.18
CA TYR A 435 6.96 -25.64 11.53
C TYR A 435 7.14 -24.53 12.55
N SER A 436 7.80 -23.45 12.13
CA SER A 436 7.83 -22.20 12.88
C SER A 436 7.01 -21.13 12.16
N TYR A 437 6.53 -20.16 12.92
CA TYR A 437 5.89 -18.97 12.37
C TYR A 437 6.10 -17.78 13.32
N ARG A 438 5.82 -16.57 12.86
CA ARG A 438 5.90 -15.37 13.67
C ARG A 438 4.54 -14.95 14.21
N GLU A 439 4.49 -14.72 15.52
CA GLU A 439 3.33 -14.17 16.21
C GLU A 439 3.75 -12.89 16.93
N GLY A 440 3.48 -11.74 16.30
CA GLY A 440 3.96 -10.44 16.77
C GLY A 440 5.50 -10.36 16.72
N ARG A 441 6.12 -10.15 17.88
CA ARG A 441 7.59 -10.10 18.02
C ARG A 441 8.23 -11.46 18.33
N TYR A 442 7.42 -12.48 18.58
CA TYR A 442 7.89 -13.77 19.05
C TYR A 442 7.90 -14.80 17.93
N GLN A 443 8.93 -15.63 17.90
CA GLN A 443 8.97 -16.83 17.08
C GLN A 443 8.23 -17.95 17.82
N ARG A 444 7.29 -18.58 17.13
CA ARG A 444 6.51 -19.71 17.62
C ARG A 444 6.97 -20.98 16.94
N MET A 445 6.95 -22.07 17.71
CA MET A 445 7.17 -23.42 17.21
C MET A 445 5.88 -24.20 17.36
N ALA A 446 5.44 -24.84 16.28
CA ALA A 446 4.19 -25.56 16.24
C ALA A 446 4.33 -26.89 15.50
N ALA A 447 3.43 -27.80 15.81
CA ALA A 447 3.33 -29.10 15.16
C ALA A 447 1.86 -29.40 14.83
N LEU A 448 1.63 -29.95 13.65
CA LEU A 448 0.32 -30.35 13.14
C LEU A 448 0.37 -31.84 12.86
N VAL A 449 -0.52 -32.62 13.48
CA VAL A 449 -0.78 -34.01 13.10
C VAL A 449 -2.13 -34.09 12.40
N VAL A 450 -2.17 -34.77 11.26
CA VAL A 450 -3.42 -35.15 10.59
C VAL A 450 -3.46 -36.66 10.49
N ALA A 451 -4.55 -37.26 10.94
CA ALA A 451 -4.78 -38.70 10.91
C ALA A 451 -6.14 -39.00 10.29
N VAL A 452 -6.17 -39.94 9.34
CA VAL A 452 -7.38 -40.35 8.64
C VAL A 452 -7.46 -41.87 8.67
N ASN A 453 -8.62 -42.37 9.11
CA ASN A 453 -8.99 -43.78 9.03
C ASN A 453 -10.22 -43.90 8.12
N PRO A 454 -10.03 -44.24 6.83
CA PRO A 454 -11.14 -44.37 5.88
C PRO A 454 -12.13 -45.46 6.28
N ALA A 455 -11.64 -46.56 6.87
CA ALA A 455 -12.50 -47.67 7.31
C ALA A 455 -13.45 -47.25 8.43
N ALA A 456 -13.02 -46.34 9.30
CA ALA A 456 -13.81 -45.80 10.40
C ALA A 456 -14.64 -44.56 10.05
N ASN A 457 -14.61 -44.14 8.78
CA ASN A 457 -15.16 -42.86 8.34
C ASN A 457 -14.77 -41.67 9.23
N SER A 458 -13.51 -41.63 9.69
CA SER A 458 -13.08 -40.70 10.74
C SER A 458 -11.75 -40.04 10.40
N ALA A 459 -11.65 -38.74 10.71
CA ALA A 459 -10.45 -37.95 10.52
C ALA A 459 -10.25 -36.95 11.66
N LEU A 460 -9.00 -36.83 12.11
CA LEU A 460 -8.58 -36.04 13.26
C LEU A 460 -7.43 -35.14 12.87
N ARG A 461 -7.46 -33.90 13.36
CA ARG A 461 -6.35 -32.98 13.38
C ARG A 461 -5.98 -32.65 14.82
N LEU A 462 -4.69 -32.73 15.13
CA LEU A 462 -4.13 -32.22 16.37
C LEU A 462 -3.15 -31.09 16.02
N ASP A 463 -3.22 -29.97 16.74
CA ASP A 463 -2.23 -28.91 16.65
C ASP A 463 -1.61 -28.71 18.01
N ALA A 464 -0.29 -28.57 18.06
CA ALA A 464 0.43 -28.16 19.25
C ALA A 464 1.20 -26.87 18.95
N ASN A 465 1.27 -25.99 19.94
CA ASN A 465 1.91 -24.69 19.81
C ASN A 465 2.64 -24.35 21.12
N GLY A 466 3.75 -23.63 21.02
CA GLY A 466 4.54 -23.16 22.14
C GLY A 466 5.59 -22.12 21.73
N ALA A 467 6.32 -21.60 22.71
CA ALA A 467 7.51 -20.80 22.45
C ALA A 467 8.61 -21.64 21.79
N ASP A 468 9.60 -20.98 21.20
CA ASP A 468 10.78 -21.62 20.61
C ASP A 468 11.55 -22.50 21.62
N THR A 469 11.65 -22.05 22.87
CA THR A 469 12.28 -22.80 23.98
C THR A 469 11.48 -24.05 24.40
N GLU A 470 10.22 -24.16 23.99
CA GLU A 470 9.30 -25.24 24.40
C GLU A 470 9.06 -26.25 23.27
N ALA A 471 9.63 -26.00 22.09
CA ALA A 471 9.34 -26.71 20.85
C ALA A 471 9.48 -28.23 20.97
N GLU A 472 10.57 -28.69 21.56
CA GLU A 472 10.86 -30.11 21.73
C GLU A 472 9.88 -30.77 22.71
N ALA A 473 9.64 -30.14 23.86
CA ALA A 473 8.72 -30.63 24.88
C ALA A 473 7.28 -30.75 24.34
N VAL A 474 6.78 -29.70 23.69
CA VAL A 474 5.43 -29.65 23.11
C VAL A 474 5.27 -30.68 21.98
N THR A 475 6.28 -30.83 21.12
CA THR A 475 6.27 -31.84 20.05
C THR A 475 6.30 -33.26 20.60
N ASN A 476 7.14 -33.54 21.60
CA ASN A 476 7.21 -34.84 22.25
C ASN A 476 5.89 -35.19 22.94
N GLN A 477 5.26 -34.19 23.58
CA GLN A 477 3.95 -34.37 24.20
C GLN A 477 2.85 -34.64 23.16
N LEU A 478 2.88 -33.97 22.00
CA LEU A 478 1.95 -34.23 20.90
C LEU A 478 2.12 -35.65 20.32
N ASN A 479 3.35 -36.10 20.11
CA ASN A 479 3.63 -37.46 19.63
C ASN A 479 3.19 -38.51 20.65
N ALA A 480 3.48 -38.29 21.93
CA ALA A 480 3.03 -39.17 23.01
C ALA A 480 1.50 -39.22 23.09
N LEU A 481 0.83 -38.07 22.98
CA LEU A 481 -0.64 -37.99 22.93
C LEU A 481 -1.18 -38.77 21.73
N PHE A 482 -0.64 -38.54 20.54
CA PHE A 482 -1.10 -39.20 19.30
C PHE A 482 -1.03 -40.73 19.42
N SER A 483 0.03 -41.27 20.04
CA SER A 483 0.19 -42.71 20.24
C SER A 483 -0.90 -43.35 21.13
N GLN A 484 -1.62 -42.54 21.91
CA GLN A 484 -2.69 -42.97 22.82
C GLN A 484 -4.09 -42.63 22.30
N VAL A 485 -4.20 -41.92 21.17
CA VAL A 485 -5.49 -41.61 20.56
C VAL A 485 -6.14 -42.89 20.02
N ILE A 486 -7.41 -43.09 20.36
CA ILE A 486 -8.22 -44.18 19.84
C ILE A 486 -9.07 -43.63 18.69
N ILE A 487 -8.81 -44.13 17.48
CA ILE A 487 -9.68 -43.93 16.32
C ILE A 487 -10.36 -45.29 16.06
N PRO A 488 -11.68 -45.42 16.35
CA PRO A 488 -12.37 -46.71 16.41
C PRO A 488 -12.40 -47.41 15.06
N ASP A 489 -12.68 -48.72 15.08
CA ASP A 489 -13.00 -49.50 13.87
C ASP A 489 -14.49 -49.39 13.53
N ALA A 490 -14.86 -49.54 12.25
CA ALA A 490 -16.26 -49.54 11.80
C ALA A 490 -17.14 -50.55 12.56
N SER A 491 -16.57 -51.68 12.98
CA SER A 491 -17.24 -52.75 13.74
C SER A 491 -17.45 -52.44 15.23
N SER A 492 -16.91 -51.34 15.73
CA SER A 492 -16.97 -50.94 17.15
C SER A 492 -17.92 -49.77 17.43
N LEU A 493 -18.56 -49.22 16.39
CA LEU A 493 -19.56 -48.17 16.54
C LEU A 493 -20.93 -48.79 16.91
N PRO A 494 -21.63 -48.26 17.94
CA PRO A 494 -22.94 -48.77 18.32
C PRO A 494 -23.94 -48.52 17.17
N GLY A 495 -24.29 -49.60 16.45
CA GLY A 495 -25.20 -49.57 15.30
C GLY A 495 -24.71 -50.34 14.06
N ALA A 496 -23.49 -50.88 14.05
CA ALA A 496 -23.02 -51.74 12.97
C ALA A 496 -23.79 -53.08 12.96
N LYS A 497 -24.67 -53.28 11.97
CA LYS A 497 -25.32 -54.57 11.72
C LYS A 497 -24.23 -55.63 11.49
N SER A 498 -24.24 -56.70 12.29
CA SER A 498 -23.44 -57.88 11.98
C SER A 498 -24.09 -58.60 10.81
N ASP A 499 -23.45 -58.60 9.65
CA ASP A 499 -23.78 -59.53 8.58
C ASP A 499 -23.31 -60.92 9.00
N GLY A 500 -24.23 -61.66 9.64
CA GLY A 500 -24.09 -63.06 10.00
C GLY A 500 -25.06 -63.92 9.18
N ASP A 501 -24.47 -64.83 8.42
CA ASP A 501 -25.05 -66.03 7.81
C ASP A 501 -26.06 -65.89 6.66
N SER A 502 -25.52 -66.12 5.46
CA SER A 502 -26.28 -66.59 4.29
C SER A 502 -26.26 -68.12 4.23
N LYS A 503 -27.41 -68.77 4.44
CA LYS A 503 -27.77 -70.02 3.71
C LYS A 503 -29.25 -70.43 3.85
N LYS A 504 -29.95 -70.28 2.70
CA LYS A 504 -30.97 -71.17 2.07
C LYS A 504 -32.45 -71.11 2.55
N PRO A 505 -33.43 -71.55 1.71
CA PRO A 505 -34.26 -70.62 0.93
C PRO A 505 -35.79 -70.82 1.04
N GLY A 506 -36.55 -69.76 0.73
CA GLY A 506 -37.85 -69.83 0.05
C GLY A 506 -39.12 -69.91 0.91
N THR A 507 -39.98 -68.89 0.81
CA THR A 507 -41.37 -68.93 0.29
C THR A 507 -41.96 -67.51 0.26
N ALA A 508 -42.63 -67.15 -0.83
CA ALA A 508 -43.46 -65.95 -0.97
C ALA A 508 -44.91 -66.27 -0.53
N PRO A 509 -45.93 -65.39 -0.67
CA PRO A 509 -46.04 -63.91 -0.64
C PRO A 509 -47.17 -63.42 0.30
N THR A 510 -47.31 -62.11 0.55
CA THR A 510 -48.63 -61.41 0.46
C THR A 510 -48.49 -59.88 0.42
N PRO A 511 -49.35 -59.15 -0.32
CA PRO A 511 -49.17 -57.71 -0.57
C PRO A 511 -50.28 -56.79 0.04
N VAL A 512 -49.96 -55.48 0.08
CA VAL A 512 -50.80 -54.24 0.16
C VAL A 512 -51.54 -53.98 1.51
N PRO A 513 -51.80 -52.72 1.99
CA PRO A 513 -51.90 -51.51 1.18
C PRO A 513 -51.29 -50.18 1.63
N VAL A 514 -51.05 -49.38 0.59
CA VAL A 514 -50.68 -47.96 0.53
C VAL A 514 -51.91 -47.10 0.85
N PRO A 515 -51.80 -46.08 1.73
CA PRO A 515 -52.81 -45.02 1.82
C PRO A 515 -52.66 -44.00 0.68
N GLN A 516 -53.80 -43.71 0.06
CA GLN A 516 -54.06 -42.81 -1.06
C GLN A 516 -53.51 -41.39 -0.90
N ALA A 517 -53.04 -40.84 -2.02
CA ALA A 517 -52.72 -39.43 -2.21
C ALA A 517 -54.00 -38.58 -2.34
N GLU A 518 -54.01 -37.40 -1.73
CA GLU A 518 -54.97 -36.34 -2.04
C GLU A 518 -54.62 -35.65 -3.38
N PRO A 519 -55.62 -35.19 -4.16
CA PRO A 519 -55.42 -34.76 -5.54
C PRO A 519 -54.98 -33.30 -5.64
N GLN A 520 -54.01 -33.06 -6.50
CA GLN A 520 -53.74 -31.76 -7.13
C GLN A 520 -54.75 -31.50 -8.24
N GLY A 521 -55.26 -30.27 -8.30
CA GLY A 521 -55.95 -29.65 -9.42
C GLY A 521 -56.44 -28.27 -8.96
N ASP A 522 -56.32 -27.17 -9.70
CA ASP A 522 -55.90 -26.97 -11.08
C ASP A 522 -55.50 -25.50 -11.28
N ALA A 523 -54.94 -25.21 -12.44
CA ALA A 523 -54.35 -23.94 -12.85
C ALA A 523 -55.34 -22.76 -13.10
N ALA A 524 -54.74 -21.57 -13.24
CA ALA A 524 -55.17 -20.40 -14.03
C ALA A 524 -56.27 -19.47 -13.48
N ASN A 525 -55.86 -18.40 -12.78
CA ASN A 525 -55.82 -17.01 -13.28
C ASN A 525 -55.21 -16.07 -12.23
#